data_AF-A0A221ZN09-F1
#
_entry.id   AF-A0A221ZN09-F1
#
_cell.length_a   1.000
_cell.length_b   1.000
_cell.length_c   1.000
_cell.angle_alpha   90.00
_cell.angle_beta   90.00
_cell.angle_gamma   90.00
#
_symmetry.space_group_name_H-M   'P 1'
#
loop_
_entity.id
_entity.type
_entity.pdbx_description
1 polymer ?
#
loop_
_entity_poly.entity_id
_entity_poly.type
_entity_poly.pdbx_seq_one_letter_code
_entity_poly.pdbx_strand_id
1 'polypeptide(L)'
;MLLTDYIDSVYGTARGNRARFLKDNPDILPQELSRWLKAGLKIRPETGEIYKPVTRRVRIPSAVAAGAGVFLSDDLHERVASLATAQNVTTDAMLNALVEREELCRKLSHQTENGDAVPEQQIAGIVSRYFSALSERSETRAWHRVLEVLVRELTESGLLSFHTGNIAESRRLNIPRTAYYWYGGFVAKRVAMMLGCYDIYLWNEMMYPDSDVVFVGDARNVVACYFICQQMCRLLKAVRLNWRKQQGAWGSRAELDEAAHRYTQRLAEGVMDNGIFIGGDEQNSYRLYNYAEKHYAWAMR
;
A
#
# COMPACT_ATOMS: atom_id res chain seq x y z
N MET A 1 6.63 -30.25 -15.51
CA MET A 1 7.98 -30.55 -14.96
C MET A 1 7.85 -31.63 -13.89
N LEU A 2 8.88 -32.43 -13.57
CA LEU A 2 8.81 -33.31 -12.39
C LEU A 2 8.84 -32.45 -11.11
N LEU A 3 8.15 -32.90 -10.06
CA LEU A 3 8.13 -32.20 -8.77
C LEU A 3 9.53 -32.11 -8.15
N THR A 4 10.37 -33.13 -8.33
CA THR A 4 11.76 -33.12 -7.87
C THR A 4 12.56 -32.02 -8.55
N ASP A 5 12.51 -31.96 -9.89
CA ASP A 5 13.22 -30.96 -10.69
C ASP A 5 12.75 -29.53 -10.37
N TYR A 6 11.45 -29.37 -10.05
CA TYR A 6 10.89 -28.10 -9.57
C TYR A 6 11.48 -27.67 -8.22
N ILE A 7 11.56 -28.59 -7.26
CA ILE A 7 12.11 -28.26 -5.94
C ILE A 7 13.58 -27.89 -6.07
N ASP A 8 14.33 -28.63 -6.89
CA ASP A 8 15.75 -28.38 -7.10
C ASP A 8 16.00 -27.06 -7.85
N SER A 9 15.12 -26.67 -8.78
CA SER A 9 15.25 -25.40 -9.52
C SER A 9 14.86 -24.17 -8.68
N VAL A 10 13.81 -24.27 -7.85
CA VAL A 10 13.29 -23.13 -7.07
C VAL A 10 14.00 -22.96 -5.72
N TYR A 11 14.29 -24.06 -5.03
CA TYR A 11 14.84 -24.04 -3.67
C TYR A 11 16.33 -24.41 -3.62
N GLY A 12 16.93 -24.66 -4.79
CA GLY A 12 18.30 -25.11 -4.98
C GLY A 12 18.48 -26.60 -4.69
N THR A 13 19.66 -27.12 -5.03
CA THR A 13 20.05 -28.53 -4.83
C THR A 13 20.66 -28.80 -3.44
N ALA A 14 20.77 -27.77 -2.60
CA ALA A 14 21.40 -27.86 -1.29
C ALA A 14 20.55 -28.66 -0.28
N ARG A 15 21.23 -29.29 0.68
CA ARG A 15 20.60 -30.06 1.77
C ARG A 15 19.66 -29.15 2.57
N GLY A 16 18.35 -29.42 2.49
CA GLY A 16 17.30 -28.63 3.17
C GLY A 16 16.26 -28.00 2.23
N ASN A 17 16.43 -28.12 0.90
CA ASN A 17 15.48 -27.63 -0.09
C ASN A 17 14.04 -28.15 0.10
N ARG A 18 13.87 -29.44 0.43
CA ARG A 18 12.55 -30.05 0.73
C ARG A 18 11.91 -29.47 1.99
N ALA A 19 12.70 -29.12 3.00
CA ALA A 19 12.19 -28.50 4.22
C ALA A 19 11.72 -27.06 3.96
N ARG A 20 12.41 -26.33 3.07
CA ARG A 20 11.98 -25.00 2.60
C ARG A 20 10.68 -25.09 1.78
N PHE A 21 10.59 -26.05 0.86
CA PHE A 21 9.35 -26.32 0.12
C PHE A 21 8.16 -26.61 1.04
N LEU A 22 8.35 -27.40 2.11
CA LEU A 22 7.31 -27.70 3.10
C LEU A 22 6.97 -26.49 4.00
N LYS A 23 7.93 -25.60 4.25
CA LYS A 23 7.70 -24.35 5.00
C LYS A 23 6.74 -23.42 4.23
N ASP A 24 6.92 -23.33 2.92
CA ASP A 24 6.09 -22.49 2.06
C ASP A 24 4.76 -23.16 1.69
N ASN A 25 4.63 -24.46 1.94
CA ASN A 25 3.42 -25.26 1.70
C ASN A 25 3.03 -26.09 2.94
N PRO A 26 2.55 -25.44 4.01
CA PRO A 26 2.27 -26.10 5.30
C PRO A 26 1.18 -27.17 5.22
N ASP A 27 0.35 -27.14 4.19
CA ASP A 27 -0.74 -28.10 3.95
C ASP A 27 -0.26 -29.44 3.37
N ILE A 28 1.03 -29.56 3.04
CA ILE A 28 1.65 -30.79 2.52
C ILE A 28 2.43 -31.46 3.64
N LEU A 29 2.10 -32.71 3.95
CA LEU A 29 2.84 -33.45 4.98
C LEU A 29 4.20 -33.94 4.45
N PRO A 30 5.25 -34.00 5.29
CA PRO A 30 6.57 -34.50 4.87
C PRO A 30 6.54 -35.92 4.28
N GLN A 31 5.65 -36.76 4.81
CA GLN A 31 5.43 -38.13 4.34
C GLN A 31 4.76 -38.17 2.96
N GLU A 32 3.84 -37.24 2.70
CA GLU A 32 3.16 -37.10 1.41
C GLU A 32 4.13 -36.65 0.33
N LEU A 33 4.93 -35.62 0.61
CA LEU A 33 5.97 -35.16 -0.30
C LEU A 33 6.94 -36.29 -0.66
N SER A 34 7.37 -37.08 0.32
CA SER A 34 8.25 -38.23 0.08
C SER A 34 7.61 -39.28 -0.85
N ARG A 35 6.30 -39.52 -0.71
CA ARG A 35 5.54 -40.41 -1.60
C ARG A 35 5.43 -39.84 -3.02
N TRP A 36 5.19 -38.54 -3.15
CA TRP A 36 5.05 -37.86 -4.45
C TRP A 36 6.35 -37.84 -5.24
N LEU A 37 7.47 -37.58 -4.57
CA LEU A 37 8.80 -37.63 -5.17
C LEU A 37 9.14 -39.06 -5.62
N LYS A 38 8.82 -40.07 -4.81
CA LYS A 38 9.01 -41.49 -5.18
C LYS A 38 8.11 -41.91 -6.34
N ALA A 39 6.91 -41.33 -6.44
CA ALA A 39 5.95 -41.60 -7.51
C ALA A 39 6.23 -40.83 -8.81
N GLY A 40 7.24 -39.95 -8.84
CA GLY A 40 7.59 -39.17 -10.03
C GLY A 40 6.49 -38.24 -10.51
N LEU A 41 5.74 -37.62 -9.57
CA LEU A 41 4.63 -36.74 -9.94
C LEU A 41 5.11 -35.51 -10.71
N LYS A 42 4.27 -35.08 -11.67
CA LYS A 42 4.53 -33.88 -12.48
C LYS A 42 3.77 -32.69 -11.91
N ILE A 43 4.42 -31.55 -11.84
CA ILE A 43 3.84 -30.24 -11.51
C ILE A 43 3.73 -29.38 -12.77
N ARG A 44 2.63 -28.63 -12.89
CA ARG A 44 2.49 -27.51 -13.83
C ARG A 44 3.01 -26.24 -13.15
N PRO A 45 4.16 -25.69 -13.55
CA PRO A 45 4.76 -24.52 -12.89
C PRO A 45 3.91 -23.26 -12.99
N GLU A 46 3.04 -23.18 -14.00
CA GLU A 46 2.16 -22.04 -14.25
C GLU A 46 0.99 -21.98 -13.27
N THR A 47 0.50 -23.12 -12.78
CA THR A 47 -0.74 -23.20 -11.98
C THR A 47 -0.54 -23.85 -10.61
N GLY A 48 0.64 -24.42 -10.35
CA GLY A 48 0.95 -25.13 -9.11
C GLY A 48 0.24 -26.49 -8.99
N GLU A 49 -0.43 -26.95 -10.06
CA GLU A 49 -1.20 -28.19 -10.05
C GLU A 49 -0.29 -29.41 -10.22
N ILE A 50 -0.47 -30.43 -9.36
CA ILE A 50 0.25 -31.70 -9.43
C ILE A 50 -0.64 -32.76 -10.12
N TYR A 51 -0.16 -33.36 -11.20
CA TYR A 51 -0.89 -34.36 -11.99
C TYR A 51 -0.88 -35.76 -11.35
N LYS A 52 -1.78 -36.02 -10.38
CA LYS A 52 -2.56 -37.27 -10.11
C LYS A 52 -3.58 -37.02 -8.96
N PRO A 53 -4.56 -37.91 -8.65
CA PRO A 53 -5.93 -37.59 -8.21
C PRO A 53 -6.03 -37.07 -6.77
N VAL A 54 -5.36 -35.97 -6.48
CA VAL A 54 -5.52 -35.20 -5.26
C VAL A 54 -5.52 -33.76 -5.71
N THR A 55 -6.71 -33.18 -5.74
CA THR A 55 -6.98 -31.76 -6.01
C THR A 55 -6.36 -30.90 -4.91
N ARG A 56 -5.04 -30.72 -4.95
CA ARG A 56 -4.33 -29.76 -4.09
C ARG A 56 -3.47 -28.85 -4.96
N ARG A 57 -3.63 -27.54 -4.77
CA ARG A 57 -2.84 -26.49 -5.39
C ARG A 57 -1.65 -26.17 -4.49
N VAL A 58 -0.47 -26.04 -5.09
CA VAL A 58 0.76 -25.62 -4.41
C VAL A 58 0.93 -24.12 -4.62
N ARG A 59 1.31 -23.38 -3.57
CA ARG A 59 1.56 -21.93 -3.69
C ARG A 59 2.84 -21.69 -4.48
N ILE A 60 2.77 -20.81 -5.48
CA ILE A 60 3.92 -20.44 -6.32
C ILE A 60 4.45 -19.07 -5.85
N PRO A 61 5.73 -18.96 -5.46
CA PRO A 61 6.32 -17.67 -5.11
C PRO A 61 6.27 -16.67 -6.27
N SER A 62 5.93 -15.40 -5.97
CA SER A 62 5.71 -14.33 -6.97
C SER A 62 6.89 -14.13 -7.94
N ALA A 63 8.14 -14.33 -7.48
CA ALA A 63 9.33 -14.21 -8.32
C ALA A 63 9.41 -15.29 -9.42
N VAL A 64 8.85 -16.48 -9.17
CA VAL A 64 8.83 -17.60 -10.13
C VAL A 64 7.64 -17.47 -11.09
N ALA A 65 6.50 -16.98 -10.59
CA ALA A 65 5.31 -16.70 -11.40
C ALA A 65 5.60 -15.66 -12.50
N ALA A 66 6.32 -14.59 -12.17
CA ALA A 66 6.74 -13.56 -13.12
C ALA A 66 7.68 -14.10 -14.23
N GLY A 67 8.56 -15.05 -13.90
CA GLY A 67 9.47 -15.68 -14.86
C GLY A 67 8.81 -16.72 -15.78
N ALA A 68 7.64 -17.25 -15.41
CA ALA A 68 6.90 -18.28 -16.15
C ALA A 68 5.75 -17.72 -17.01
N GLY A 69 5.54 -16.41 -17.03
CA GLY A 69 4.43 -15.79 -17.76
C GLY A 69 3.07 -15.95 -17.08
N VAL A 70 3.04 -16.21 -15.76
CA VAL A 70 1.80 -16.21 -14.97
C VAL A 70 1.51 -14.77 -14.56
N PHE A 71 0.45 -14.21 -15.14
CA PHE A 71 0.16 -12.77 -15.09
C PHE A 71 -0.34 -12.25 -13.73
N LEU A 72 -0.72 -13.11 -12.78
CA LEU A 72 -1.29 -12.71 -11.49
C LEU A 72 -0.80 -13.62 -10.34
N SER A 73 -0.41 -13.02 -9.21
CA SER A 73 -0.12 -13.74 -7.96
C SER A 73 -1.38 -14.40 -7.37
N ASP A 74 -1.22 -15.43 -6.53
CA ASP A 74 -2.34 -16.13 -5.87
C ASP A 74 -3.31 -15.18 -5.13
N ASP A 75 -2.81 -14.15 -4.43
CA ASP A 75 -3.64 -13.14 -3.75
C ASP A 75 -4.53 -12.36 -4.72
N LEU A 76 -3.94 -11.86 -5.81
CA LEU A 76 -4.68 -11.17 -6.86
C LEU A 76 -5.71 -12.10 -7.53
N HIS A 77 -5.37 -13.37 -7.72
CA HIS A 77 -6.30 -14.37 -8.25
C HIS A 77 -7.51 -14.58 -7.34
N GLU A 78 -7.30 -14.67 -6.02
CA GLU A 78 -8.37 -14.78 -5.03
C GLU A 78 -9.25 -13.51 -5.01
N ARG A 79 -8.63 -12.33 -5.08
CA ARG A 79 -9.36 -11.04 -5.12
C ARG A 79 -10.21 -10.90 -6.38
N VAL A 80 -9.69 -11.25 -7.55
CA VAL A 80 -10.46 -11.22 -8.81
C VAL A 80 -11.60 -12.24 -8.76
N ALA A 81 -11.37 -13.44 -8.22
CA ALA A 81 -12.42 -14.46 -8.06
C ALA A 81 -13.53 -14.01 -7.10
N SER A 82 -13.17 -13.35 -6.00
CA SER A 82 -14.14 -12.78 -5.05
C SER A 82 -14.99 -11.69 -5.71
N LEU A 83 -14.38 -10.78 -6.47
CA LEU A 83 -15.07 -9.75 -7.24
C LEU A 83 -16.00 -10.35 -8.30
N ALA A 84 -15.52 -11.35 -9.03
CA ALA A 84 -16.30 -12.06 -10.05
C ALA A 84 -17.54 -12.71 -9.44
N THR A 85 -17.38 -13.36 -8.29
CA THR A 85 -18.49 -13.97 -7.53
C THR A 85 -19.50 -12.93 -7.07
N ALA A 86 -19.04 -11.80 -6.53
CA ALA A 86 -19.90 -10.72 -6.06
C ALA A 86 -20.72 -10.07 -7.18
N GLN A 87 -20.17 -10.02 -8.39
CA GLN A 87 -20.82 -9.46 -9.57
C GLN A 87 -21.51 -10.51 -10.46
N ASN A 88 -21.53 -11.77 -10.02
CA ASN A 88 -22.13 -12.91 -10.73
C ASN A 88 -21.62 -13.06 -12.19
N VAL A 89 -20.31 -12.90 -12.38
CA VAL A 89 -19.61 -13.10 -13.67
C VAL A 89 -18.48 -14.10 -13.51
N THR A 90 -17.92 -14.59 -14.63
CA THR A 90 -16.74 -15.46 -14.58
C THR A 90 -15.49 -14.66 -14.21
N THR A 91 -14.50 -15.33 -13.61
CA THR A 91 -13.21 -14.72 -13.25
C THR A 91 -12.53 -14.09 -14.48
N ASP A 92 -12.58 -14.76 -15.63
CA ASP A 92 -12.00 -14.25 -16.88
C ASP A 92 -12.74 -13.02 -17.41
N ALA A 93 -14.09 -13.01 -17.35
CA ALA A 93 -14.87 -11.85 -17.76
C ALA A 93 -14.62 -10.64 -16.85
N MET A 94 -14.47 -10.88 -15.54
CA MET A 94 -14.09 -9.84 -14.58
C MET A 94 -12.69 -9.28 -14.88
N LEU A 95 -11.71 -10.17 -15.13
CA LEU A 95 -10.35 -9.74 -15.45
C LEU A 95 -10.32 -8.91 -16.73
N ASN A 96 -11.00 -9.35 -17.80
CA ASN A 96 -11.07 -8.59 -19.05
C ASN A 96 -11.75 -7.23 -18.86
N ALA A 97 -12.85 -7.17 -18.10
CA ALA A 97 -13.52 -5.90 -17.81
C ALA A 97 -12.63 -4.94 -17.02
N LEU A 98 -11.82 -5.44 -16.09
CA LEU A 98 -10.84 -4.63 -15.35
C LEU A 98 -9.72 -4.12 -16.27
N VAL A 99 -9.21 -4.96 -17.17
CA VAL A 99 -8.19 -4.56 -18.16
C VAL A 99 -8.74 -3.52 -19.12
N GLU A 100 -9.92 -3.74 -19.69
CA GLU A 100 -10.58 -2.79 -20.60
C GLU A 100 -10.85 -1.45 -19.93
N ARG A 101 -11.28 -1.47 -18.67
CA ARG A 101 -11.47 -0.26 -17.86
C ARG A 101 -10.15 0.48 -17.67
N GLU A 102 -9.07 -0.20 -17.34
CA GLU A 102 -7.76 0.41 -17.13
C GLU A 102 -7.19 0.98 -18.44
N GLU A 103 -7.32 0.28 -19.56
CA GLU A 103 -6.94 0.79 -20.87
C GLU A 103 -7.74 2.04 -21.26
N LEU A 104 -9.04 2.06 -20.95
CA LEU A 104 -9.89 3.22 -21.17
C LEU A 104 -9.46 4.40 -20.30
N CYS A 105 -9.17 4.16 -19.01
CA CYS A 105 -8.60 5.15 -18.10
C CYS A 105 -7.25 5.69 -18.63
N ARG A 106 -6.38 4.82 -19.16
CA ARG A 106 -5.10 5.22 -19.76
C ARG A 106 -5.30 6.09 -21.01
N LYS A 107 -6.20 5.70 -21.92
CA LYS A 107 -6.53 6.48 -23.13
C LYS A 107 -7.08 7.87 -22.78
N LEU A 108 -7.97 7.94 -21.80
CA LEU A 108 -8.51 9.20 -21.30
C LEU A 108 -7.42 10.04 -20.62
N SER A 109 -6.53 9.43 -19.83
CA SER A 109 -5.43 10.16 -19.17
C SER A 109 -4.49 10.83 -20.18
N HIS A 110 -4.13 10.15 -21.28
CA HIS A 110 -3.32 10.72 -22.35
C HIS A 110 -4.03 11.84 -23.14
N GLN A 111 -5.36 11.79 -23.24
CA GLN A 111 -6.14 12.89 -23.85
C GLN A 111 -6.25 14.11 -22.93
N THR A 112 -6.11 13.92 -21.61
CA THR A 112 -6.22 14.97 -20.59
C THR A 112 -4.88 15.70 -20.33
N GLU A 113 -3.79 15.30 -21.00
CA GLU A 113 -2.49 16.02 -20.96
C GLU A 113 -2.60 17.47 -21.50
N ASN A 114 -3.72 17.83 -22.14
CA ASN A 114 -4.11 19.21 -22.41
C ASN A 114 -4.64 19.92 -21.15
N GLY A 115 -3.73 20.25 -20.22
CA GLY A 115 -3.87 21.42 -19.34
C GLY A 115 -5.09 21.50 -18.42
N ASP A 116 -5.74 20.39 -18.07
CA ASP A 116 -6.82 20.43 -17.08
C ASP A 116 -6.23 20.74 -15.70
N ALA A 117 -6.63 21.88 -15.14
CA ALA A 117 -6.22 22.29 -13.80
C ALA A 117 -6.67 21.22 -12.79
N VAL A 118 -5.75 20.79 -11.91
CA VAL A 118 -6.07 19.82 -10.86
C VAL A 118 -7.22 20.36 -10.01
N PRO A 119 -8.32 19.60 -9.81
CA PRO A 119 -9.49 20.07 -9.07
C PRO A 119 -9.24 20.03 -7.56
N GLU A 120 -8.29 20.83 -7.07
CA GLU A 120 -7.84 20.83 -5.66
C GLU A 120 -8.99 21.05 -4.68
N GLN A 121 -9.91 21.97 -4.99
CA GLN A 121 -11.05 22.29 -4.11
C GLN A 121 -12.01 21.11 -3.98
N GLN A 122 -12.22 20.34 -5.06
CA GLN A 122 -13.06 19.15 -5.03
C GLN A 122 -12.42 18.06 -4.17
N ILE A 123 -11.13 17.80 -4.36
CA ILE A 123 -10.37 16.83 -3.53
C ILE A 123 -10.42 17.26 -2.06
N ALA A 124 -10.12 18.53 -1.76
CA ALA A 124 -10.16 19.07 -0.41
C ALA A 124 -11.55 18.93 0.24
N GLY A 125 -12.61 19.19 -0.53
CA GLY A 125 -14.00 19.08 -0.08
C GLY A 125 -14.40 17.64 0.27
N ILE A 126 -14.06 16.68 -0.59
CA ILE A 126 -14.33 15.25 -0.36
C ILE A 126 -13.55 14.78 0.87
N VAL A 127 -12.24 15.04 0.94
CA VAL A 127 -11.40 14.66 2.08
C VAL A 127 -11.96 15.25 3.37
N SER A 128 -12.27 16.55 3.39
CA SER A 128 -12.81 17.21 4.59
C SER A 128 -14.16 16.61 5.02
N ARG A 129 -15.05 16.28 4.08
CA ARG A 129 -16.34 15.64 4.36
C ARG A 129 -16.17 14.29 5.03
N TYR A 130 -15.27 13.44 4.53
CA TYR A 130 -15.01 12.13 5.11
C TYR A 130 -14.38 12.21 6.50
N PHE A 131 -13.39 13.07 6.67
CA PHE A 131 -12.74 13.27 7.97
C PHE A 131 -13.65 13.97 9.00
N SER A 132 -14.72 14.65 8.58
CA SER A 132 -15.71 15.23 9.49
C SER A 132 -16.53 14.18 10.26
N ALA A 133 -16.57 12.94 9.77
CA ALA A 133 -17.20 11.81 10.45
C ALA A 133 -16.36 11.27 11.63
N LEU A 134 -15.10 11.72 11.76
CA LEU A 134 -14.19 11.30 12.81
C LEU A 134 -14.11 12.33 13.94
N SER A 135 -13.85 11.84 15.14
CA SER A 135 -13.66 12.62 16.36
C SER A 135 -12.43 12.13 17.12
N GLU A 136 -12.03 12.87 18.15
CA GLU A 136 -10.95 12.49 19.06
C GLU A 136 -11.21 11.20 19.88
N ARG A 137 -12.41 10.61 19.76
CA ARG A 137 -12.81 9.35 20.41
C ARG A 137 -13.02 8.21 19.41
N SER A 138 -12.84 8.47 18.11
CA SER A 138 -13.08 7.47 17.07
C SER A 138 -12.07 6.32 17.16
N GLU A 139 -12.58 5.10 17.22
CA GLU A 139 -11.79 3.87 17.20
C GLU A 139 -11.16 3.59 15.83
N THR A 140 -10.07 2.82 15.80
CA THR A 140 -9.33 2.46 14.58
C THR A 140 -10.22 1.97 13.43
N ARG A 141 -11.26 1.18 13.72
CA ARG A 141 -12.21 0.69 12.69
C ARG A 141 -12.94 1.82 11.96
N ALA A 142 -13.29 2.90 12.66
CA ALA A 142 -13.93 4.06 12.05
C ALA A 142 -12.98 4.77 11.09
N TRP A 143 -11.70 4.90 11.47
CA TRP A 143 -10.67 5.46 10.60
C TRP A 143 -10.44 4.61 9.35
N HIS A 144 -10.32 3.28 9.50
CA HIS A 144 -10.19 2.36 8.38
C HIS A 144 -11.34 2.52 7.39
N ARG A 145 -12.58 2.52 7.88
CA ARG A 145 -13.77 2.70 7.04
C ARG A 145 -13.76 4.05 6.33
N VAL A 146 -13.38 5.13 7.02
CA VAL A 146 -13.30 6.47 6.42
C VAL A 146 -12.24 6.51 5.32
N LEU A 147 -11.05 5.96 5.55
CA LEU A 147 -9.98 5.93 4.55
C LEU A 147 -10.34 5.04 3.34
N GLU A 148 -10.91 3.87 3.58
CA GLU A 148 -11.34 2.95 2.52
C GLU A 148 -12.39 3.59 1.61
N VAL A 149 -13.45 4.16 2.20
CA VAL A 149 -14.52 4.78 1.43
C VAL A 149 -14.04 6.06 0.75
N LEU A 150 -13.16 6.84 1.39
CA LEU A 150 -12.54 8.03 0.81
C LEU A 150 -11.72 7.67 -0.44
N VAL A 151 -10.79 6.71 -0.33
CA VAL A 151 -9.95 6.30 -1.46
C VAL A 151 -10.81 5.73 -2.58
N ARG A 152 -11.85 4.96 -2.25
CA ARG A 152 -12.81 4.46 -3.23
C ARG A 152 -13.52 5.59 -3.97
N GLU A 153 -14.08 6.58 -3.26
CA GLU A 153 -14.77 7.70 -3.92
C GLU A 153 -13.82 8.53 -4.78
N LEU A 154 -12.61 8.82 -4.29
CA LEU A 154 -11.62 9.57 -5.07
C LEU A 154 -11.24 8.81 -6.35
N THR A 155 -11.14 7.48 -6.27
CA THR A 155 -10.88 6.60 -7.41
C THR A 155 -12.05 6.59 -8.40
N GLU A 156 -13.27 6.37 -7.91
CA GLU A 156 -14.50 6.31 -8.73
C GLU A 156 -14.79 7.65 -9.42
N SER A 157 -14.44 8.76 -8.78
CA SER A 157 -14.61 10.13 -9.31
C SER A 157 -13.49 10.53 -10.28
N GLY A 158 -12.51 9.67 -10.57
CA GLY A 158 -11.36 9.99 -11.42
C GLY A 158 -10.41 11.03 -10.83
N LEU A 159 -10.45 11.23 -9.50
CA LEU A 159 -9.62 12.18 -8.76
C LEU A 159 -8.31 11.56 -8.26
N LEU A 160 -8.06 10.29 -8.58
CA LEU A 160 -6.78 9.60 -8.42
C LEU A 160 -6.36 9.00 -9.76
N SER A 161 -5.05 9.00 -9.99
CA SER A 161 -4.42 8.38 -11.15
C SER A 161 -3.64 7.13 -10.73
N PHE A 162 -3.75 6.08 -11.52
CA PHE A 162 -2.90 4.89 -11.42
C PHE A 162 -1.62 5.01 -12.25
N HIS A 163 -1.52 6.05 -13.08
CA HIS A 163 -0.41 6.30 -13.97
C HIS A 163 0.37 7.53 -13.53
N THR A 164 1.70 7.46 -13.54
CA THR A 164 2.55 8.65 -13.39
C THR A 164 2.92 9.17 -14.78
N GLY A 165 2.13 10.11 -15.28
CA GLY A 165 2.45 10.87 -16.49
C GLY A 165 3.56 11.87 -16.19
N ASN A 166 3.16 13.09 -15.84
CA ASN A 166 4.05 14.16 -15.39
C ASN A 166 4.18 14.15 -13.86
N ILE A 167 5.42 14.21 -13.38
CA ILE A 167 5.72 14.30 -11.95
C ILE A 167 5.39 15.71 -11.48
N ALA A 168 4.54 15.80 -10.46
CA ALA A 168 4.17 17.01 -9.76
C ALA A 168 4.58 16.92 -8.29
N GLU A 169 4.61 18.08 -7.64
CA GLU A 169 4.93 18.22 -6.23
C GLU A 169 3.72 18.80 -5.49
N SER A 170 3.45 18.30 -4.29
CA SER A 170 2.46 18.93 -3.41
C SER A 170 2.98 20.26 -2.88
N ARG A 171 2.06 21.06 -2.33
CA ARG A 171 2.43 22.13 -1.39
C ARG A 171 3.18 21.52 -0.20
N ARG A 172 4.03 22.34 0.43
CA ARG A 172 4.72 21.95 1.67
C ARG A 172 3.72 21.80 2.79
N LEU A 173 3.67 20.61 3.38
CA LEU A 173 2.89 20.32 4.56
C LEU A 173 3.76 20.48 5.80
N ASN A 174 3.50 21.53 6.58
CA ASN A 174 4.17 21.72 7.85
C ASN A 174 3.64 20.72 8.88
N ILE A 175 4.52 19.86 9.39
CA ILE A 175 4.26 18.92 10.48
C ILE A 175 5.30 19.21 11.56
N PRO A 176 4.93 19.67 12.76
CA PRO A 176 5.91 19.99 13.81
C PRO A 176 6.87 18.82 14.07
N ARG A 177 8.17 19.11 14.22
CA ARG A 177 9.25 18.12 14.39
C ARG A 177 8.90 16.97 15.33
N THR A 178 8.40 17.29 16.53
CA THR A 178 7.99 16.29 17.51
C THR A 178 6.86 15.41 16.98
N ALA A 179 5.85 15.99 16.33
CA ALA A 179 4.76 15.22 15.74
C ALA A 179 5.25 14.32 14.60
N TYR A 180 6.16 14.82 13.75
CA TYR A 180 6.76 14.05 12.66
C TYR A 180 7.43 12.76 13.17
N TYR A 181 8.30 12.88 14.18
CA TYR A 181 8.99 11.72 14.74
C TYR A 181 8.07 10.70 15.40
N TRP A 182 7.01 11.15 16.06
CA TRP A 182 6.11 10.26 16.77
C TRP A 182 5.08 9.57 15.88
N TYR A 183 4.57 10.25 14.85
CA TYR A 183 3.56 9.66 13.97
C TYR A 183 3.53 10.28 12.57
N GLY A 184 3.87 11.56 12.42
CA GLY A 184 3.67 12.30 11.18
C GLY A 184 4.47 11.77 10.00
N GLY A 185 5.72 11.36 10.20
CA GLY A 185 6.54 10.75 9.15
C GLY A 185 6.00 9.38 8.72
N PHE A 186 5.59 8.56 9.69
CA PHE A 186 4.94 7.28 9.39
C PHE A 186 3.62 7.47 8.63
N VAL A 187 2.79 8.44 9.06
CA VAL A 187 1.54 8.81 8.39
C VAL A 187 1.79 9.28 6.97
N ALA A 188 2.74 10.20 6.76
CA ALA A 188 3.10 10.72 5.44
C ALA A 188 3.54 9.59 4.51
N LYS A 189 4.49 8.76 4.96
CA LYS A 189 4.97 7.60 4.22
C LYS A 189 3.85 6.65 3.83
N ARG A 190 2.98 6.31 4.77
CA ARG A 190 1.86 5.39 4.50
C ARG A 190 0.84 6.00 3.53
N VAL A 191 0.50 7.27 3.68
CA VAL A 191 -0.39 7.97 2.73
C VAL A 191 0.23 8.05 1.33
N ALA A 192 1.54 8.29 1.23
CA ALA A 192 2.26 8.29 -0.03
C ALA A 192 2.18 6.91 -0.69
N MET A 193 2.48 5.84 0.06
CA MET A 193 2.34 4.46 -0.42
C MET A 193 0.91 4.11 -0.82
N MET A 194 -0.09 4.53 -0.04
CA MET A 194 -1.51 4.29 -0.34
C MET A 194 -1.93 4.88 -1.69
N LEU A 195 -1.33 6.00 -2.09
CA LEU A 195 -1.73 6.77 -3.27
C LEU A 195 -0.66 6.78 -4.38
N GLY A 196 0.31 5.87 -4.33
CA GLY A 196 1.36 5.77 -5.36
C GLY A 196 2.24 7.02 -5.50
N CYS A 197 2.46 7.74 -4.39
CA CYS A 197 3.36 8.89 -4.31
C CYS A 197 4.61 8.57 -3.50
N TYR A 198 5.57 9.49 -3.53
CA TYR A 198 6.78 9.47 -2.73
C TYR A 198 6.76 10.63 -1.72
N ASP A 199 6.96 10.37 -0.44
CA ASP A 199 7.11 11.42 0.58
C ASP A 199 8.57 11.85 0.72
N ILE A 200 8.78 13.16 0.76
CA ILE A 200 10.09 13.78 0.95
C ILE A 200 10.02 14.64 2.20
N TYR A 201 10.89 14.32 3.16
CA TYR A 201 11.03 15.10 4.36
C TYR A 201 12.09 16.17 4.18
N LEU A 202 11.69 17.44 4.15
CA LEU A 202 12.55 18.58 3.81
C LEU A 202 13.40 19.08 4.98
N TRP A 203 13.97 18.15 5.76
CA TRP A 203 14.78 18.50 6.88
C TRP A 203 16.20 18.87 6.47
N ASN A 204 16.70 19.99 6.99
CA ASN A 204 18.11 20.26 7.12
C ASN A 204 18.38 20.88 8.50
N GLU A 205 19.21 20.22 9.34
CA GLU A 205 19.51 20.66 10.72
C GLU A 205 20.06 22.10 10.78
N MET A 206 20.59 22.62 9.67
CA MET A 206 21.23 23.93 9.62
C MET A 206 20.36 25.09 9.16
N MET A 207 19.22 24.86 8.50
CA MET A 207 18.56 25.94 7.71
C MET A 207 17.12 26.28 8.10
N TYR A 208 16.31 25.32 8.57
CA TYR A 208 14.90 25.58 8.92
C TYR A 208 14.43 24.74 10.12
N PRO A 209 13.86 25.37 11.17
CA PRO A 209 13.26 24.66 12.30
C PRO A 209 11.89 24.06 11.96
N ASP A 210 11.29 24.48 10.84
CA ASP A 210 10.02 23.98 10.34
C ASP A 210 10.22 22.65 9.60
N SER A 211 9.57 21.62 10.12
CA SER A 211 9.55 20.28 9.55
C SER A 211 8.48 20.23 8.45
N ASP A 212 8.92 20.30 7.19
CA ASP A 212 8.03 20.23 6.03
C ASP A 212 8.09 18.84 5.37
N VAL A 213 6.93 18.37 4.92
CA VAL A 213 6.81 17.19 4.04
C VAL A 213 6.29 17.64 2.68
N VAL A 214 6.88 17.13 1.61
CA VAL A 214 6.41 17.28 0.23
C VAL A 214 6.12 15.90 -0.36
N PHE A 215 5.00 15.77 -1.06
CA PHE A 215 4.68 14.57 -1.82
C PHE A 215 5.02 14.77 -3.28
N VAL A 216 5.64 13.76 -3.90
CA VAL A 216 6.04 13.74 -5.30
C VAL A 216 5.34 12.58 -6.00
N GLY A 217 4.70 12.83 -7.13
CA GLY A 217 3.83 11.86 -7.77
C GLY A 217 2.97 12.45 -8.89
N ASP A 218 1.89 11.78 -9.23
CA ASP A 218 0.87 12.37 -10.12
C ASP A 218 0.20 13.59 -9.46
N ALA A 219 -0.14 14.60 -10.26
CA ALA A 219 -0.67 15.87 -9.78
C ALA A 219 -1.95 15.73 -8.94
N ARG A 220 -2.84 14.79 -9.29
CA ARG A 220 -4.06 14.54 -8.50
C ARG A 220 -3.74 13.81 -7.20
N ASN A 221 -2.82 12.85 -7.26
CA ASN A 221 -2.45 12.02 -6.12
C ASN A 221 -1.69 12.83 -5.07
N VAL A 222 -0.73 13.69 -5.45
CA VAL A 222 0.02 14.51 -4.48
C VAL A 222 -0.87 15.51 -3.75
N VAL A 223 -1.92 16.02 -4.41
CA VAL A 223 -2.93 16.87 -3.79
C VAL A 223 -3.77 16.07 -2.79
N ALA A 224 -4.20 14.86 -3.15
CA ALA A 224 -4.90 13.97 -2.23
C ALA A 224 -4.03 13.58 -1.02
N CYS A 225 -2.75 13.24 -1.24
CA CYS A 225 -1.78 12.95 -0.17
C CYS A 225 -1.67 14.12 0.82
N TYR A 226 -1.52 15.33 0.29
CA TYR A 226 -1.43 16.55 1.10
C TYR A 226 -2.65 16.70 2.02
N PHE A 227 -3.87 16.67 1.46
CA PHE A 227 -5.07 16.90 2.27
C PHE A 227 -5.36 15.76 3.25
N ILE A 228 -5.14 14.51 2.85
CA ILE A 228 -5.31 13.36 3.75
C ILE A 228 -4.32 13.44 4.91
N CYS A 229 -3.03 13.62 4.61
CA CYS A 229 -1.99 13.71 5.64
C CYS A 229 -2.25 14.90 6.58
N GLN A 230 -2.66 16.05 6.03
CA GLN A 230 -3.03 17.23 6.82
C GLN A 230 -4.19 16.94 7.79
N GLN A 231 -5.29 16.36 7.31
CA GLN A 231 -6.44 16.04 8.17
C GLN A 231 -6.10 14.99 9.22
N MET A 232 -5.32 13.97 8.86
CA MET A 232 -4.85 12.96 9.80
C MET A 232 -3.99 13.56 10.89
N CYS A 233 -2.98 14.36 10.55
CA CYS A 233 -2.13 15.01 11.54
C CYS A 233 -2.92 15.94 12.46
N ARG A 234 -3.92 16.66 11.91
CA ARG A 234 -4.81 17.53 12.69
C ARG A 234 -5.62 16.74 13.72
N LEU A 235 -6.25 15.63 13.30
CA LEU A 235 -7.07 14.82 14.19
C LEU A 235 -6.23 14.00 15.18
N LEU A 236 -5.08 13.45 14.78
CA LEU A 236 -4.17 12.76 15.70
C LEU A 236 -3.63 13.71 16.78
N LYS A 237 -3.36 14.98 16.42
CA LYS A 237 -3.06 16.02 17.41
C LYS A 237 -4.23 16.23 18.39
N ALA A 238 -5.48 16.24 17.92
CA ALA A 238 -6.66 16.36 18.77
C ALA A 238 -6.83 15.14 19.70
N VAL A 239 -6.67 13.92 19.17
CA VAL A 239 -6.67 12.67 19.94
C VAL A 239 -5.62 12.72 21.05
N ARG A 240 -4.38 13.10 20.74
CA ARG A 240 -3.29 13.22 21.72
C ARG A 240 -3.66 14.17 22.86
N LEU A 241 -4.16 15.36 22.51
CA LEU A 241 -4.54 16.37 23.48
C LEU A 241 -5.72 15.94 24.34
N ASN A 242 -6.72 15.26 23.75
CA ASN A 242 -7.86 14.72 24.46
C ASN A 242 -7.44 13.60 25.42
N TRP A 243 -6.64 12.65 24.95
CA TRP A 243 -6.11 11.56 25.77
C TRP A 243 -5.35 12.11 26.98
N ARG A 244 -4.44 13.07 26.76
CA ARG A 244 -3.69 13.74 27.84
C ARG A 244 -4.63 14.39 28.86
N LYS A 245 -5.71 15.05 28.42
CA LYS A 245 -6.69 15.66 29.33
C LYS A 245 -7.43 14.62 30.18
N GLN A 246 -7.73 13.45 29.61
CA GLN A 246 -8.45 12.37 30.29
C GLN A 246 -7.59 11.66 31.35
N GLN A 247 -6.27 11.68 31.22
CA GLN A 247 -5.36 11.03 32.17
C GLN A 247 -5.30 11.70 33.55
N GLY A 248 -5.66 12.97 33.68
CA GLY A 248 -5.47 13.72 34.93
C GLY A 248 -3.98 13.96 35.25
N ALA A 249 -3.66 14.19 36.53
CA ALA A 249 -2.31 14.46 36.99
C ALA A 249 -1.69 13.20 37.62
N TRP A 250 -0.89 12.48 36.84
CA TRP A 250 -0.01 11.43 37.35
C TRP A 250 1.39 11.59 36.74
N GLY A 251 2.44 11.40 37.54
CA GLY A 251 3.82 11.61 37.10
C GLY A 251 4.15 13.06 36.75
N SER A 252 5.30 13.26 36.12
CA SER A 252 5.76 14.54 35.61
C SER A 252 5.06 14.91 34.29
N ARG A 253 5.10 16.20 33.93
CA ARG A 253 4.57 16.69 32.65
C ARG A 253 5.21 15.99 31.45
N ALA A 254 6.51 15.72 31.52
CA ALA A 254 7.24 15.08 30.44
C ALA A 254 6.79 13.62 30.24
N GLU A 255 6.61 12.87 31.33
CA GLU A 255 6.12 11.49 31.28
C GLU A 255 4.70 11.40 30.71
N LEU A 256 3.81 12.32 31.10
CA LEU A 256 2.46 12.41 30.54
C LEU A 256 2.47 12.73 29.04
N ASP A 257 3.32 13.67 28.62
CA ASP A 257 3.45 14.05 27.22
C ASP A 257 4.01 12.89 26.39
N GLU A 258 5.01 12.19 26.89
CA GLU A 258 5.58 11.01 26.24
C GLU A 258 4.55 9.87 26.12
N ALA A 259 3.79 9.59 27.19
CA ALA A 259 2.73 8.58 27.17
C ALA A 259 1.64 8.93 26.15
N ALA A 260 1.24 10.21 26.06
CA ALA A 260 0.26 10.67 25.07
C ALA A 260 0.78 10.52 23.63
N HIS A 261 2.08 10.79 23.43
CA HIS A 261 2.74 10.57 22.15
C HIS A 261 2.78 9.08 21.76
N ARG A 262 3.18 8.18 22.67
CA ARG A 262 3.16 6.72 22.45
C ARG A 262 1.75 6.21 22.14
N TYR A 263 0.74 6.70 22.83
CA TYR A 263 -0.66 6.36 22.56
C TYR A 263 -1.07 6.74 21.13
N THR A 264 -0.72 7.96 20.72
CA THR A 264 -1.06 8.47 19.38
C THR A 264 -0.28 7.74 18.28
N GLN A 265 0.98 7.40 18.53
CA GLN A 265 1.79 6.58 17.63
C GLN A 265 1.12 5.22 17.38
N ARG A 266 0.75 4.49 18.45
CA ARG A 266 0.09 3.17 18.31
C ARG A 266 -1.24 3.26 17.56
N LEU A 267 -2.00 4.33 17.78
CA LEU A 267 -3.22 4.58 17.02
C LEU A 267 -2.90 4.81 15.54
N ALA A 268 -1.93 5.67 15.23
CA ALA A 268 -1.53 5.94 13.85
C ALA A 268 -1.04 4.66 13.15
N GLU A 269 -0.22 3.84 13.82
CA GLU A 269 0.22 2.51 13.36
C GLU A 269 -0.98 1.62 13.04
N GLY A 270 -1.94 1.49 13.97
CA GLY A 270 -3.14 0.70 13.74
C GLY A 270 -4.03 1.23 12.61
N VAL A 271 -4.19 2.55 12.48
CA VAL A 271 -5.00 3.17 11.41
C VAL A 271 -4.37 2.97 10.03
N MET A 272 -3.04 3.02 9.95
CA MET A 272 -2.31 2.89 8.68
C MET A 272 -1.94 1.45 8.33
N ASP A 273 -2.25 0.49 9.19
CA ASP A 273 -2.27 -0.92 8.81
C ASP A 273 -3.55 -1.24 8.04
N ASN A 274 -3.80 -0.48 6.98
CA ASN A 274 -4.88 -0.71 6.03
C ASN A 274 -4.25 -1.22 4.73
N GLY A 275 -4.79 -2.30 4.15
CA GLY A 275 -4.26 -2.95 2.95
C GLY A 275 -4.48 -2.14 1.66
N ILE A 276 -4.68 -0.82 1.76
CA ILE A 276 -5.04 0.04 0.64
C ILE A 276 -3.73 0.51 0.00
N PHE A 277 -3.45 0.04 -1.22
CA PHE A 277 -2.29 0.47 -1.97
C PHE A 277 -2.66 0.68 -3.44
N ILE A 278 -2.58 1.93 -3.89
CA ILE A 278 -2.45 2.25 -5.31
C ILE A 278 -1.00 1.94 -5.65
N GLY A 279 -0.73 0.66 -5.94
CA GLY A 279 0.58 0.20 -6.36
C GLY A 279 0.92 0.78 -7.73
N GLY A 280 1.94 1.62 -7.79
CA GLY A 280 2.67 1.83 -9.04
C GLY A 280 3.52 0.59 -9.34
N ASP A 281 3.77 0.30 -10.61
CA ASP A 281 4.80 -0.66 -10.98
C ASP A 281 6.18 -0.24 -10.42
N GLU A 282 7.13 -1.19 -10.37
CA GLU A 282 8.50 -0.91 -9.91
C GLU A 282 9.14 0.24 -10.71
N GLN A 283 8.75 0.39 -11.97
CA GLN A 283 9.24 1.42 -12.87
C GLN A 283 8.78 2.82 -12.43
N ASN A 284 7.54 3.00 -12.02
CA ASN A 284 7.01 4.25 -11.49
C ASN A 284 7.67 4.59 -10.16
N SER A 285 7.84 3.62 -9.28
CA SER A 285 8.55 3.81 -8.02
C SER A 285 9.99 4.31 -8.24
N TYR A 286 10.70 3.71 -9.20
CA TYR A 286 12.04 4.12 -9.58
C TYR A 286 12.08 5.53 -10.21
N ARG A 287 11.10 5.88 -11.05
CA ARG A 287 10.99 7.23 -11.63
C ARG A 287 10.81 8.31 -10.57
N LEU A 288 9.92 8.09 -9.59
CA LEU A 288 9.71 9.02 -8.49
C LEU A 288 10.96 9.15 -7.61
N TYR A 289 11.63 8.03 -7.33
CA TYR A 289 12.89 8.05 -6.60
C TYR A 289 13.97 8.88 -7.31
N ASN A 290 14.19 8.67 -8.61
CA ASN A 290 15.17 9.44 -9.37
C ASN A 290 14.86 10.94 -9.41
N TYR A 291 13.57 11.30 -9.48
CA TYR A 291 13.16 12.69 -9.38
C TYR A 291 13.50 13.26 -7.99
N ALA A 292 13.12 12.54 -6.93
CA ALA A 292 13.42 12.93 -5.56
C ALA A 292 14.93 13.09 -5.33
N GLU A 293 15.74 12.14 -5.81
CA GLU A 293 17.20 12.19 -5.70
C GLU A 293 17.76 13.42 -6.43
N LYS A 294 17.27 13.72 -7.64
CA LYS A 294 17.73 14.87 -8.43
C LYS A 294 17.37 16.22 -7.81
N HIS A 295 16.16 16.36 -7.27
CA HIS A 295 15.61 17.63 -6.79
C HIS A 295 15.82 17.85 -5.28
N TYR A 296 15.97 16.77 -4.52
CA TYR A 296 16.03 16.75 -3.07
C TYR A 296 17.17 15.89 -2.52
N ALA A 297 18.28 15.75 -3.26
CA ALA A 297 19.49 15.03 -2.82
C ALA A 297 19.93 15.37 -1.40
N TRP A 298 19.77 16.63 -0.98
CA TRP A 298 20.16 17.13 0.33
C TRP A 298 19.23 16.65 1.47
N ALA A 299 17.99 16.28 1.16
CA ALA A 299 16.99 15.79 2.10
C ALA A 299 16.95 14.25 2.17
N MET A 300 17.49 13.58 1.14
CA MET A 300 17.52 12.11 1.03
C MET A 300 18.81 11.47 1.54
N ARG A 301 19.81 12.28 1.93
CA ARG A 301 21.08 11.84 2.54
C ARG A 301 20.97 11.80 4.05
#